data_AF-A0A520Q5P4-F1
#
_entry.id   AF-A0A520Q5P4-F1
#
_cell.length_a   1.000
_cell.length_b   1.000
_cell.length_c   1.000
_cell.angle_alpha   90.00
_cell.angle_beta   90.00
_cell.angle_gamma   90.00
#
_symmetry.space_group_name_H-M   'P 1'
#
loop_
_entity.id
_entity.type
_entity.pdbx_description
1 polymer ?
#
loop_
_entity_poly.entity_id
_entity_poly.type
_entity_poly.pdbx_seq_one_letter_code
_entity_poly.pdbx_strand_id
1 'polypeptide(L)'
;ATAPPTVTTTLVVLRSEPPGATVTVDDREYGPTPADVEWTGADAERGRQITFLFSLEGHRDYSVTRVITGDRLEVDAELEAMRTRVIRPNRRRIRRGNRRGDGDETGGPVKGYKLDPY
;
A
#
# COMPACT_ATOMS: atom_id res chain seq x y z
N ALA A 1 -0.05 45.70 13.98
CA ALA A 1 -0.82 44.69 14.74
C ALA A 1 -0.55 43.34 14.10
N THR A 2 0.14 42.44 14.80
CA THR A 2 0.25 41.05 14.36
C THR A 2 -1.08 40.39 14.70
N ALA A 3 -1.85 40.00 13.68
CA ALA A 3 -3.07 39.21 13.89
C ALA A 3 -2.68 37.90 14.64
N PRO A 4 -3.49 37.42 15.59
CA PRO A 4 -3.25 36.11 16.17
C PRO A 4 -3.27 35.08 15.03
N PRO A 5 -2.35 34.11 14.99
CA PRO A 5 -2.44 33.04 14.01
C PRO A 5 -3.79 32.37 14.22
N THR A 6 -4.68 32.43 13.23
CA THR A 6 -5.91 31.65 13.24
C THR A 6 -5.49 30.19 13.12
N VAL A 7 -5.31 29.54 14.27
CA VAL A 7 -4.97 28.13 14.34
C VAL A 7 -6.17 27.38 13.79
N THR A 8 -6.08 26.94 12.54
CA THR A 8 -7.10 26.06 11.96
C THR A 8 -7.01 24.75 12.70
N THR A 9 -8.14 24.18 13.10
CA THR A 9 -8.21 22.86 13.72
C THR A 9 -9.06 21.93 12.85
N THR A 10 -8.72 20.65 12.82
CA THR A 10 -9.47 19.64 12.05
C THR A 10 -9.49 18.34 12.82
N LEU A 11 -10.69 17.82 13.08
CA LEU A 11 -10.89 16.52 13.70
C LEU A 11 -10.88 15.43 12.62
N VAL A 12 -9.87 14.58 12.65
CA VAL A 12 -9.73 13.42 11.76
C VAL A 12 -10.22 12.18 12.49
N VAL A 13 -11.24 11.52 11.95
CA VAL A 13 -11.82 10.30 12.49
C VAL A 13 -11.40 9.14 11.60
N LEU A 14 -10.58 8.24 12.16
CA LEU A 14 -10.02 7.09 11.48
C LEU A 14 -10.77 5.83 11.88
N ARG A 15 -11.41 5.15 10.92
CA ARG A 15 -12.13 3.89 11.13
C ARG A 15 -11.61 2.83 10.17
N SER A 16 -11.52 1.59 10.63
CA SER A 16 -11.26 0.46 9.76
C SER A 16 -12.11 -0.75 10.10
N GLU A 17 -12.36 -1.57 9.08
CA GLU A 17 -13.05 -2.85 9.19
C GLU A 17 -12.18 -3.94 8.55
N PRO A 18 -11.63 -4.89 9.34
CA PRO A 18 -11.71 -5.00 10.81
C PRO A 18 -10.97 -3.88 11.59
N PRO A 19 -11.35 -3.63 12.87
CA PRO A 19 -10.67 -2.67 13.73
C PRO A 19 -9.29 -3.17 14.19
N GLY A 20 -8.45 -2.27 14.70
CA GLY A 20 -7.10 -2.59 15.18
C GLY A 20 -6.00 -2.37 14.14
N ALA A 21 -6.31 -1.71 13.02
CA ALA A 21 -5.34 -1.41 11.98
C ALA A 21 -4.46 -0.22 12.38
N THR A 22 -3.15 -0.35 12.22
CA THR A 22 -2.21 0.74 12.43
C THR A 22 -2.34 1.75 11.30
N VAL A 23 -2.60 3.01 11.66
CA VAL A 23 -2.69 4.11 10.68
C VAL A 23 -1.41 4.92 10.68
N THR A 24 -0.83 5.07 9.50
CA THR A 24 0.33 5.93 9.25
C THR A 24 -0.07 7.05 8.29
N VAL A 25 0.29 8.28 8.63
CA VAL A 25 -0.01 9.47 7.84
C VAL A 25 1.22 10.36 7.79
N ASP A 26 1.72 10.68 6.59
CA ASP A 26 2.85 11.60 6.39
C ASP A 26 4.06 11.27 7.29
N ASP A 27 4.43 9.98 7.34
CA ASP A 27 5.50 9.41 8.18
C ASP A 27 5.21 9.33 9.70
N ARG A 28 4.04 9.80 10.14
CA ARG A 28 3.62 9.74 11.55
C ARG A 28 2.63 8.61 11.79
N GLU A 29 2.93 7.75 12.76
CA GLU A 29 2.01 6.72 13.21
C GLU A 29 1.01 7.31 14.21
N TYR A 30 -0.29 7.08 13.96
CA TYR A 30 -1.39 7.54 14.83
C TYR A 30 -1.97 6.41 15.69
N GLY A 31 -1.55 5.16 15.47
CA GLY A 31 -1.94 3.99 16.26
C GLY A 31 -3.10 3.20 15.66
N PRO A 32 -3.70 2.28 16.44
CA PRO A 32 -4.75 1.38 15.97
C PRO A 32 -6.10 2.09 15.84
N THR A 33 -6.84 1.77 14.79
CA THR A 33 -8.25 2.17 14.63
C THR A 33 -9.19 1.45 15.60
N PRO A 34 -10.31 2.07 16.02
CA PRO A 34 -10.73 3.44 15.73
C PRO A 34 -9.88 4.47 16.50
N ALA A 35 -9.52 5.57 15.82
CA ALA A 35 -8.73 6.65 16.41
C ALA A 35 -9.28 8.02 15.99
N ASP A 36 -9.39 8.93 16.95
CA ASP A 36 -9.69 10.34 16.74
C ASP A 36 -8.42 11.16 16.91
N VAL A 37 -8.13 11.99 15.92
CA VAL A 37 -6.89 12.76 15.83
C VAL A 37 -7.24 14.21 15.56
N GLU A 38 -6.84 15.09 16.46
CA GLU A 38 -6.96 16.53 16.25
C GLU A 38 -5.70 17.08 15.57
N TRP A 39 -5.87 17.61 14.36
CA TRP A 39 -4.83 18.36 13.66
C TRP A 39 -5.00 19.85 13.86
N THR A 40 -3.90 20.58 13.94
CA THR A 40 -3.89 22.03 14.17
C THR A 40 -2.86 22.74 13.30
N GLY A 41 -3.10 24.01 12.98
CA GLY A 41 -2.17 24.84 12.21
C GLY A 41 -1.95 24.31 10.78
N ALA A 42 -0.70 24.00 10.43
CA ALA A 42 -0.31 23.50 9.11
C ALA A 42 -0.84 22.08 8.82
N ASP A 43 -1.14 21.30 9.85
CA ASP A 43 -1.71 19.95 9.70
C ASP A 43 -3.21 19.98 9.39
N ALA A 44 -3.88 21.09 9.72
CA ALA A 44 -5.30 21.32 9.43
C ALA A 44 -5.52 22.23 8.20
N GLU A 45 -4.51 22.38 7.35
CA GLU A 45 -4.60 23.28 6.19
C GLU A 45 -5.63 22.77 5.17
N ARG A 46 -6.66 23.58 4.91
CA ARG A 46 -7.68 23.25 3.91
C ARG A 46 -7.05 23.17 2.52
N GLY A 47 -7.36 22.12 1.78
CA GLY A 47 -6.77 21.81 0.47
C GLY A 47 -5.51 20.94 0.55
N ARG A 48 -5.00 20.63 1.75
CA ARG A 48 -3.88 19.69 1.90
C ARG A 48 -4.34 18.27 1.57
N GLN A 49 -3.64 17.64 0.64
CA GLN A 49 -3.83 16.24 0.26
C GLN A 49 -2.98 15.36 1.17
N ILE A 50 -3.60 14.38 1.80
CA ILE A 50 -2.98 13.54 2.81
C ILE A 50 -3.27 12.08 2.51
N THR A 51 -2.22 11.26 2.54
CA THR A 51 -2.30 9.82 2.27
C THR A 51 -2.27 9.07 3.59
N PHE A 52 -3.34 8.33 3.85
CA PHE A 52 -3.53 7.48 5.01
C PHE A 52 -3.20 6.05 4.61
N LEU A 53 -2.21 5.46 5.27
CA LEU A 53 -1.85 4.06 5.10
C LEU A 53 -2.36 3.28 6.30
N PHE A 54 -3.23 2.31 6.04
CA PHE A 54 -3.75 1.38 7.02
C PHE A 54 -3.05 0.05 6.81
N SER A 55 -2.32 -0.41 7.83
CA SER A 55 -1.67 -1.72 7.83
C SER A 55 -2.20 -2.55 8.99
N LEU A 56 -2.52 -3.82 8.71
CA LEU A 56 -2.99 -4.76 9.70
C LEU A 56 -2.39 -6.14 9.41
N GLU A 57 -1.97 -6.83 10.46
CA GLU A 57 -1.37 -8.16 10.32
C GLU A 57 -2.33 -9.15 9.63
N GLY A 58 -1.83 -9.89 8.63
CA GLY A 58 -2.62 -10.84 7.85
C GLY A 58 -3.58 -10.21 6.83
N HIS A 59 -3.54 -8.88 6.67
CA HIS A 59 -4.37 -8.12 5.72
C HIS A 59 -3.49 -7.37 4.73
N ARG A 60 -4.07 -6.99 3.59
CA ARG A 60 -3.38 -6.18 2.60
C ARG A 60 -3.34 -4.73 3.07
N ASP A 61 -2.17 -4.09 2.93
CA ASP A 61 -2.05 -2.65 3.20
C ASP A 61 -3.00 -1.85 2.31
N TYR A 62 -3.74 -0.93 2.93
CA TYR A 62 -4.71 -0.08 2.27
C TYR A 62 -4.28 1.37 2.38
N SER A 63 -4.05 2.01 1.23
CA SER A 63 -3.71 3.43 1.17
C SER A 63 -4.85 4.24 0.56
N VAL A 64 -5.32 5.26 1.26
CA VAL A 64 -6.34 6.19 0.75
C VAL A 64 -5.85 7.62 0.89
N THR A 65 -6.05 8.40 -0.16
CA THR A 65 -5.70 9.82 -0.18
C THR A 65 -6.96 10.65 -0.01
N ARG A 66 -6.95 11.56 0.97
CA ARG A 66 -8.05 12.50 1.23
C ARG A 66 -7.54 13.93 1.30
N VAL A 67 -8.43 14.87 1.01
CA VAL A 67 -8.14 16.30 1.08
C VAL A 67 -8.86 16.88 2.28
N ILE A 68 -8.18 17.72 3.06
CA ILE A 68 -8.82 18.46 4.15
C ILE A 68 -9.74 19.51 3.54
N THR A 69 -11.05 19.31 3.62
CA THR A 69 -12.04 20.27 3.11
C THR A 69 -12.59 21.19 4.20
N GLY A 70 -12.47 20.80 5.46
CA GLY A 70 -13.04 21.53 6.59
C GLY A 70 -12.55 20.99 7.92
N ASP A 71 -13.29 21.32 8.97
CA ASP A 71 -12.91 21.10 10.37
C ASP A 71 -13.15 19.64 10.83
N ARG A 72 -13.69 18.78 9.96
CA ARG A 72 -13.88 17.35 10.19
C ARG A 72 -13.55 16.55 8.93
N LEU A 73 -12.75 15.51 9.09
CA LEU A 73 -12.40 14.56 8.04
C LEU A 73 -12.67 13.14 8.53
N GLU A 74 -13.52 12.40 7.84
CA GLU A 74 -13.80 11.00 8.14
C GLU A 74 -13.11 10.12 7.10
N VAL A 75 -12.37 9.13 7.58
CA VAL A 75 -11.62 8.20 6.75
C VAL A 75 -11.96 6.79 7.18
N ASP A 76 -12.69 6.09 6.31
CA ASP A 76 -13.08 4.71 6.49
C ASP A 76 -12.23 3.81 5.57
N ALA A 77 -11.70 2.73 6.14
CA ALA A 77 -10.85 1.76 5.44
C ALA A 77 -11.40 0.34 5.57
N GLU A 78 -11.72 -0.29 4.44
CA GLU A 78 -12.02 -1.73 4.38
C GLU A 78 -10.74 -2.51 4.07
N LEU A 79 -10.27 -3.30 5.03
CA LEU A 79 -9.05 -4.07 4.86
C LEU A 79 -9.37 -5.45 4.29
N GLU A 80 -8.82 -5.72 3.11
CA GLU A 80 -8.94 -7.03 2.50
C GLU A 80 -7.97 -8.01 3.16
N ALA A 81 -8.52 -9.08 3.74
CA ALA A 81 -7.71 -10.20 4.21
C ALA A 81 -6.80 -10.70 3.07
N MET A 82 -5.52 -10.88 3.39
CA MET A 82 -4.48 -11.24 2.45
C MET A 82 -4.62 -12.73 2.08
N ARG A 83 -5.68 -13.09 1.35
CA ARG A 83 -5.81 -14.42 0.75
C ARG A 83 -4.68 -14.55 -0.26
N THR A 84 -3.62 -15.23 0.15
CA THR A 84 -2.45 -15.55 -0.67
C THR A 84 -2.92 -16.04 -2.02
N ARG A 85 -2.82 -15.17 -3.04
CA ARG A 85 -2.96 -15.65 -4.41
C ARG A 85 -1.65 -16.33 -4.69
N VAL A 86 -1.61 -17.63 -4.42
CA VAL A 86 -0.58 -18.53 -4.94
C VAL A 86 -0.61 -18.34 -6.46
N ILE A 87 0.29 -17.51 -6.97
CA ILE A 87 0.57 -17.42 -8.40
C ILE A 87 1.23 -18.77 -8.71
N ARG A 88 0.42 -19.79 -8.99
CA ARG A 88 0.91 -21.01 -9.61
C ARG A 88 1.35 -20.58 -11.00
N PRO A 89 2.66 -20.58 -11.34
CA PRO A 89 3.05 -20.34 -12.72
C PRO A 89 2.33 -21.41 -13.55
N ASN A 90 1.49 -20.91 -14.45
CA ASN A 90 0.64 -21.71 -15.32
C ASN A 90 1.54 -22.71 -16.05
N ARG A 91 1.48 -23.99 -15.65
CA ARG A 91 2.17 -25.08 -16.32
C ARG A 91 1.43 -25.31 -17.64
N ARG A 92 1.67 -24.42 -18.61
CA ARG A 92 1.23 -24.58 -19.99
C ARG A 92 1.97 -25.79 -20.53
N ARG A 93 1.33 -26.95 -20.37
CA ARG A 93 1.59 -28.13 -21.20
C ARG A 93 1.28 -27.70 -22.64
N ILE A 94 2.32 -27.44 -23.42
CA ILE A 94 2.22 -27.51 -24.87
C ILE A 94 2.82 -28.87 -25.26
N ARG A 95 1.95 -29.88 -25.27
CA ARG A 95 2.18 -31.13 -26.02
C ARG A 95 1.55 -30.93 -27.40
N ARG A 96 2.28 -31.41 -28.42
CA ARG A 96 1.98 -31.42 -29.87
C ARG A 96 2.40 -30.12 -30.56
N GLY A 97 3.37 -30.10 -31.45
CA GLY A 97 4.05 -31.16 -32.19
C GLY A 97 4.25 -30.61 -33.59
N ASN A 98 5.50 -30.43 -34.03
CA ASN A 98 5.76 -30.29 -35.45
C ASN A 98 6.94 -31.19 -35.85
N ARG A 99 6.59 -32.05 -36.79
CA ARG A 99 7.35 -33.09 -37.44
C ARG A 99 8.26 -32.42 -38.48
N ARG A 100 9.57 -32.74 -38.46
CA ARG A 100 10.48 -33.02 -39.60
C ARG A 100 11.90 -32.44 -39.39
N GLY A 101 12.89 -33.35 -39.49
CA GLY A 101 14.32 -33.10 -39.75
C GLY A 101 15.13 -32.63 -38.55
N ASP A 102 16.32 -33.11 -38.25
CA ASP A 102 17.20 -34.14 -38.83
C ASP A 102 18.22 -34.48 -37.71
N GLY A 103 18.92 -35.61 -37.81
CA GLY A 103 19.68 -36.21 -36.72
C GLY A 103 20.79 -35.35 -36.08
N ASP A 104 21.15 -35.75 -34.85
CA ASP A 104 22.51 -35.73 -34.28
C ASP A 104 23.16 -34.33 -34.12
N GLU A 105 23.10 -33.77 -32.90
CA GLU A 105 24.27 -33.63 -32.02
C GLU A 105 25.34 -32.70 -32.63
N THR A 106 25.53 -31.46 -32.18
CA THR A 106 26.36 -31.19 -31.00
C THR A 106 26.22 -29.70 -30.65
N GLY A 107 25.97 -29.42 -29.37
CA GLY A 107 25.84 -28.09 -28.84
C GLY A 107 27.17 -27.33 -28.76
N GLY A 108 27.08 -26.02 -29.00
CA GLY A 108 28.09 -25.01 -28.68
C GLY A 108 27.41 -23.75 -28.14
N PRO A 109 28.16 -22.83 -27.50
CA PRO A 109 28.15 -22.69 -26.04
C PRO A 109 27.76 -21.28 -25.58
N VAL A 110 27.30 -21.11 -24.33
CA VAL A 110 27.71 -20.01 -23.42
C VAL A 110 27.04 -20.24 -22.05
N LYS A 111 27.81 -20.59 -21.00
CA LYS A 111 28.53 -19.65 -20.09
C LYS A 111 27.58 -18.59 -19.51
N GLY A 112 27.42 -18.42 -18.22
CA GLY A 112 28.08 -19.03 -17.07
C GLY A 112 27.33 -18.56 -15.81
N TYR A 113 27.21 -19.48 -14.86
CA TYR A 113 26.82 -19.22 -13.49
C TYR A 113 28.04 -18.67 -12.74
N LYS A 114 27.81 -17.74 -11.79
CA LYS A 114 28.69 -17.09 -10.77
C LYS A 114 28.60 -15.56 -10.90
N LEU A 115 28.48 -14.72 -9.87
CA LEU A 115 28.52 -14.73 -8.39
C LEU A 115 28.07 -13.28 -8.01
N ASP A 116 27.35 -12.91 -6.94
CA ASP A 116 27.66 -12.90 -5.50
C ASP A 116 26.47 -12.23 -4.76
N PRO A 117 26.13 -12.62 -3.51
CA PRO A 117 25.55 -11.71 -2.54
C PRO A 117 26.68 -11.01 -1.75
N TYR A 118 26.53 -9.70 -1.51
CA TYR A 118 27.39 -8.92 -0.62
C TYR A 118 27.19 -9.32 0.85
#